data_AF-A0A7G7SX46-F1
#
_entry.id   AF-A0A7G7SX46-F1
#
_cell.length_a   1.000
_cell.length_b   1.000
_cell.length_c   1.000
_cell.angle_alpha   90.00
_cell.angle_beta   90.00
_cell.angle_gamma   90.00
#
_symmetry.space_group_name_H-M   'P 1'
#
loop_
_entity.id
_entity.type
_entity.pdbx_description
1 polymer ?
#
loop_
_entity_poly.entity_id
_entity_poly.type
_entity_poly.pdbx_seq_one_letter_code
_entity_poly.pdbx_strand_id
1 'polypeptide(L)'
;MSAQATPQAQAPSSADPFIDAFAERATQPALKQVGRGLRLATETLAHELARPGNPMPQWNRLQWQLAAAATAAHGIGPLLSRLSVWPDRDWSAFLAEQREHVAHRYRRIAALLERIDALAQAAGVAIVPLKGAALHAQGLYLPGDRPMADIDLLVRAEDAAQAGALLEELGYVAEFAQWKHQTFRPAQAQPVASLGEHRDTPINIELHLRIQERLPLATVDISERIFPRDSRPGLNPYPSNGALMSHLLLHAAGGICSRSLRLMHLHDISLLATRMSGKDWRVLCDDADGAPWWALPPLQLVLRYYRTAIPKPVLAQLRAQCPPLLRLVSRRLDLTRASCSQLWLPALPGIEWARSPGEVVRYLRQRLQPSQESKQERADMIRTQLWLQGQSWVALPQRRRVLLRLLRPVPRMDTLYAVRSALQGYAAAR
;
A
#
# COMPACT_ATOMS: atom_id res chain seq x y z
N MET A 1 3.84 72.01 -3.71
CA MET A 1 2.80 71.50 -2.79
C MET A 1 1.52 71.29 -3.58
N SER A 2 1.21 70.04 -3.94
CA SER A 2 -0.16 69.55 -4.17
C SER A 2 -0.09 68.05 -4.41
N ALA A 3 -0.96 67.34 -3.68
CA ALA A 3 -1.01 65.90 -3.54
C ALA A 3 -1.37 65.19 -4.86
N GLN A 4 -0.73 64.06 -5.14
CA GLN A 4 -1.20 63.08 -6.11
C GLN A 4 -1.51 61.77 -5.41
N ALA A 5 -2.74 61.32 -5.62
CA ALA A 5 -3.40 60.21 -4.98
C ALA A 5 -2.84 58.86 -5.42
N THR A 6 -2.64 57.98 -4.44
CA THR A 6 -2.34 56.56 -4.63
C THR A 6 -3.56 55.84 -5.19
N PRO A 7 -3.45 54.98 -6.23
CA PRO A 7 -4.58 54.18 -6.68
C PRO A 7 -4.88 53.07 -5.67
N GLN A 8 -6.11 53.06 -5.17
CA GLN A 8 -6.70 51.98 -4.40
C GLN A 8 -6.69 50.69 -5.23
N ALA A 9 -5.96 49.68 -4.75
CA ALA A 9 -6.06 48.32 -5.25
C ALA A 9 -7.46 47.78 -4.93
N GLN A 10 -8.27 47.55 -5.97
CA GLN A 10 -9.55 46.88 -5.88
C GLN A 10 -9.35 45.45 -5.34
N ALA A 11 -10.06 45.13 -4.27
CA ALA A 11 -10.11 43.78 -3.72
C ALA A 11 -10.72 42.81 -4.76
N PRO A 12 -10.08 41.68 -5.08
CA PRO A 12 -10.73 40.68 -5.91
C PRO A 12 -11.89 40.05 -5.14
N SER A 13 -13.06 40.13 -5.76
CA SER A 13 -14.30 39.45 -5.44
C SER A 13 -14.10 38.00 -4.99
N SER A 14 -14.83 37.62 -3.95
CA SER A 14 -14.89 36.28 -3.37
C SER A 14 -15.45 35.25 -4.35
N ALA A 15 -14.56 34.63 -5.13
CA ALA A 15 -14.83 33.40 -5.87
C ALA A 15 -13.91 32.28 -5.35
N ASP A 16 -14.50 31.12 -5.10
CA ASP A 16 -13.92 29.97 -4.37
C ASP A 16 -12.77 29.32 -5.17
N PRO A 17 -11.50 29.34 -4.72
CA PRO A 17 -10.33 28.90 -5.49
C PRO A 17 -10.20 27.36 -5.61
N PHE A 18 -11.27 26.61 -5.30
CA PHE A 18 -11.29 25.15 -5.39
C PHE A 18 -11.53 24.62 -6.81
N ILE A 19 -11.89 25.47 -7.77
CA ILE A 19 -12.38 25.03 -9.09
C ILE A 19 -11.45 25.42 -10.26
N ASP A 20 -10.60 26.45 -10.14
CA ASP A 20 -9.88 26.98 -11.32
C ASP A 20 -8.60 26.24 -11.72
N ALA A 21 -8.15 25.22 -10.96
CA ALA A 21 -7.15 24.27 -11.44
C ALA A 21 -7.75 23.16 -12.33
N PHE A 22 -9.08 23.15 -12.55
CA PHE A 22 -9.81 22.19 -13.39
C PHE A 22 -10.34 22.81 -14.70
N ALA A 23 -9.83 23.99 -15.09
CA ALA A 23 -10.35 24.78 -16.20
C ALA A 23 -9.48 24.71 -17.48
N GLU A 24 -8.88 23.56 -17.81
CA GLU A 24 -8.60 23.20 -19.21
C GLU A 24 -9.71 22.25 -19.70
N ARG A 25 -10.76 22.85 -20.29
CA ARG A 25 -12.01 22.20 -20.69
C ARG A 25 -11.88 21.60 -22.11
N ALA A 26 -11.97 20.26 -22.22
CA ALA A 26 -12.78 19.54 -23.22
C ALA A 26 -12.66 17.99 -23.17
N THR A 27 -11.68 17.36 -22.51
CA THR A 27 -11.37 15.93 -22.74
C THR A 27 -11.26 15.02 -21.51
N GLN A 28 -11.48 15.52 -20.29
CA GLN A 28 -11.35 14.68 -19.08
C GLN A 28 -12.68 14.03 -18.66
N PRO A 29 -12.70 12.72 -18.36
CA PRO A 29 -13.93 12.02 -17.96
C PRO A 29 -14.44 12.52 -16.61
N ALA A 30 -15.77 12.51 -16.43
CA ALA A 30 -16.37 12.94 -15.17
C ALA A 30 -15.92 12.04 -14.01
N LEU A 31 -15.57 12.61 -12.85
CA LEU A 31 -15.07 11.85 -11.69
C LEU A 31 -16.01 10.73 -11.22
N LYS A 32 -17.33 10.91 -11.36
CA LYS A 32 -18.31 9.85 -11.08
C LYS A 32 -18.16 8.65 -12.02
N GLN A 33 -17.88 8.90 -13.30
CA GLN A 33 -17.62 7.85 -14.28
C GLN A 33 -16.29 7.16 -13.97
N VAL A 34 -15.23 7.91 -13.65
CA VAL A 34 -13.94 7.38 -13.21
C VAL A 34 -14.11 6.45 -12.00
N GLY A 35 -14.82 6.89 -10.96
CA GLY A 35 -15.05 6.07 -9.76
C GLY A 35 -15.83 4.78 -10.05
N ARG A 36 -16.84 4.82 -10.92
CA ARG A 36 -17.58 3.61 -11.35
C ARG A 36 -16.70 2.67 -12.18
N GLY A 37 -15.91 3.22 -13.10
CA GLY A 37 -14.99 2.45 -13.94
C GLY A 37 -13.87 1.79 -13.14
N LEU A 38 -13.26 2.50 -12.17
CA LEU A 38 -12.27 1.94 -11.26
C LEU A 38 -12.84 0.77 -10.45
N ARG A 39 -14.06 0.91 -9.92
CA ARG A 39 -14.74 -0.19 -9.21
C ARG A 39 -14.95 -1.39 -10.13
N LEU A 40 -15.50 -1.18 -11.33
CA LEU A 40 -15.75 -2.26 -12.28
C LEU A 40 -14.44 -2.98 -12.63
N ALA A 41 -13.40 -2.23 -13.00
CA ALA A 41 -12.11 -2.79 -13.38
C ALA A 41 -11.46 -3.54 -12.22
N THR A 42 -11.39 -2.93 -11.03
CA THR A 42 -10.75 -3.53 -9.84
C THR A 42 -11.38 -4.86 -9.46
N GLU A 43 -12.71 -4.93 -9.41
CA GLU A 43 -13.40 -6.18 -9.06
C GLU A 43 -13.26 -7.23 -10.16
N THR A 44 -13.33 -6.84 -11.43
CA THR A 44 -13.16 -7.77 -12.57
C THR A 44 -11.75 -8.35 -12.58
N LEU A 45 -10.73 -7.52 -12.42
CA LEU A 45 -9.32 -7.96 -12.36
C LEU A 45 -9.05 -8.84 -11.15
N ALA A 46 -9.69 -8.59 -10.00
CA ALA A 46 -9.59 -9.46 -8.83
C ALA A 46 -10.16 -10.85 -9.06
N HIS A 47 -11.29 -10.94 -9.76
CA HIS A 47 -11.87 -12.21 -10.16
C HIS A 47 -11.01 -12.94 -11.19
N GLU A 48 -10.50 -12.23 -12.20
CA GLU A 48 -9.63 -12.79 -13.23
C GLU A 48 -8.32 -13.31 -12.64
N LEU A 49 -7.66 -12.55 -11.76
CA LEU A 49 -6.43 -13.00 -11.12
C LEU A 49 -6.64 -14.25 -10.24
N ALA A 50 -7.75 -14.28 -9.49
CA ALA A 50 -8.03 -15.39 -8.58
C ALA A 50 -8.51 -16.65 -9.32
N ARG A 51 -9.15 -16.49 -10.48
CA ARG A 51 -9.74 -17.55 -11.31
C ARG A 51 -9.64 -17.14 -12.78
N PRO A 52 -8.46 -17.34 -13.41
CA PRO A 52 -8.25 -16.96 -14.80
C PRO A 52 -9.16 -17.77 -15.73
N GLY A 53 -9.45 -17.21 -16.90
CA GLY A 53 -10.27 -17.86 -17.92
C GLY A 53 -11.70 -17.34 -18.02
N ASN A 54 -12.03 -16.22 -17.37
CA ASN A 54 -13.31 -15.57 -17.63
C ASN A 54 -13.29 -14.95 -19.04
N PRO A 55 -14.47 -14.85 -19.70
CA PRO A 55 -14.57 -14.12 -20.96
C PRO A 55 -14.01 -12.70 -20.83
N MET A 56 -13.30 -12.26 -21.86
CA MET A 56 -12.79 -10.90 -21.93
C MET A 56 -13.94 -9.89 -21.80
N PRO A 57 -13.81 -8.85 -20.96
CA PRO A 57 -14.87 -7.87 -20.78
C PRO A 57 -15.06 -7.02 -22.03
N GLN A 58 -16.32 -6.67 -22.34
CA GLN A 58 -16.67 -5.71 -23.40
C GLN A 58 -16.47 -4.27 -22.89
N TRP A 59 -15.24 -3.92 -22.59
CA TRP A 59 -14.89 -2.59 -22.10
C TRP A 59 -14.67 -1.59 -23.22
N ASN A 60 -15.17 -0.37 -23.03
CA ASN A 60 -14.79 0.75 -23.87
C ASN A 60 -13.36 1.22 -23.55
N ARG A 61 -12.83 2.14 -24.38
CA ARG A 61 -11.47 2.68 -24.22
C ARG A 61 -11.20 3.21 -22.81
N LEU A 62 -12.11 3.99 -22.25
CA LEU A 62 -11.95 4.55 -20.90
C LEU A 62 -11.85 3.44 -19.84
N GLN A 63 -12.68 2.40 -19.95
CA GLN A 63 -12.65 1.28 -19.02
C GLN A 63 -11.33 0.49 -19.09
N TRP A 64 -10.76 0.29 -20.28
CA TRP A 64 -9.42 -0.29 -20.43
C TRP A 64 -8.31 0.58 -19.81
N GLN A 65 -8.37 1.89 -20.01
CA GLN A 65 -7.41 2.82 -19.37
C GLN A 65 -7.54 2.78 -17.84
N LEU A 66 -8.76 2.71 -17.31
CA LEU A 66 -8.98 2.57 -15.86
C LEU A 66 -8.55 1.19 -15.34
N ALA A 67 -8.63 0.14 -16.16
CA ALA A 67 -8.09 -1.17 -15.83
C ALA A 67 -6.56 -1.18 -15.79
N ALA A 68 -5.88 -0.47 -16.70
CA ALA A 68 -4.44 -0.27 -16.64
C ALA A 68 -4.02 0.49 -15.37
N ALA A 69 -4.74 1.56 -15.02
CA ALA A 69 -4.53 2.30 -13.76
C ALA A 69 -4.72 1.41 -12.52
N ALA A 70 -5.80 0.64 -12.46
CA ALA A 70 -6.07 -0.28 -11.36
C ALA A 70 -5.00 -1.38 -11.28
N THR A 71 -4.57 -1.92 -12.41
CA THR A 71 -3.54 -2.97 -12.51
C THR A 71 -2.20 -2.50 -11.95
N ALA A 72 -1.76 -1.30 -12.34
CA ALA A 72 -0.55 -0.68 -11.82
C ALA A 72 -0.68 -0.38 -10.31
N ALA A 73 -1.76 0.28 -9.89
CA ALA A 73 -1.97 0.64 -8.49
C ALA A 73 -2.07 -0.57 -7.56
N HIS A 74 -2.63 -1.68 -8.03
CA HIS A 74 -2.75 -2.92 -7.27
C HIS A 74 -1.52 -3.84 -7.40
N GLY A 75 -0.57 -3.53 -8.27
CA GLY A 75 0.67 -4.29 -8.46
C GLY A 75 0.45 -5.69 -9.04
N ILE A 76 -0.53 -5.87 -9.92
CA ILE A 76 -0.93 -7.20 -10.43
C ILE A 76 -0.61 -7.42 -11.91
N GLY A 77 -0.11 -6.41 -12.61
CA GLY A 77 0.18 -6.47 -14.05
C GLY A 77 1.02 -7.69 -14.44
N PRO A 78 2.15 -7.94 -13.77
CA PRO A 78 2.98 -9.07 -14.14
C PRO A 78 2.34 -10.45 -13.92
N LEU A 79 1.52 -10.61 -12.88
CA LEU A 79 0.76 -11.85 -12.67
C LEU A 79 -0.30 -12.04 -13.74
N LEU A 80 -1.02 -10.97 -14.09
CA LEU A 80 -2.01 -11.02 -15.17
C LEU A 80 -1.36 -11.32 -16.52
N SER A 81 -0.13 -10.84 -16.77
CA SER A 81 0.63 -11.17 -17.99
C SER A 81 0.81 -12.68 -18.18
N ARG A 82 0.91 -13.43 -17.07
CA ARG A 82 1.13 -14.87 -17.08
C ARG A 82 -0.17 -15.68 -16.97
N LEU A 83 -1.16 -15.14 -16.27
CA LEU A 83 -2.37 -15.88 -15.88
C LEU A 83 -3.59 -15.54 -16.72
N SER A 84 -3.75 -14.29 -17.17
CA SER A 84 -4.92 -13.88 -17.94
C SER A 84 -4.82 -14.36 -19.38
N VAL A 85 -5.97 -14.75 -19.95
CA VAL A 85 -6.09 -15.30 -21.32
C VAL A 85 -6.87 -14.39 -22.25
N TRP A 86 -7.04 -13.11 -21.88
CA TRP A 86 -7.78 -12.15 -22.69
C TRP A 86 -7.01 -11.81 -23.97
N PRO A 87 -7.61 -11.99 -25.16
CA PRO A 87 -6.90 -11.87 -26.44
C PRO A 87 -6.68 -10.41 -26.90
N ASP A 88 -6.88 -9.42 -26.03
CA ASP A 88 -6.66 -8.01 -26.38
C ASP A 88 -5.16 -7.71 -26.53
N ARG A 89 -4.78 -7.20 -27.70
CA ARG A 89 -3.38 -6.99 -28.08
C ARG A 89 -2.72 -5.90 -27.23
N ASP A 90 -3.38 -4.76 -27.06
CA ASP A 90 -2.82 -3.61 -26.35
C ASP A 90 -2.68 -3.92 -24.86
N TRP A 91 -3.67 -4.62 -24.30
CA TRP A 91 -3.65 -5.13 -22.95
C TRP A 91 -2.50 -6.11 -22.72
N SER A 92 -2.35 -7.09 -23.61
CA SER A 92 -1.28 -8.09 -23.52
C SER A 92 0.11 -7.45 -23.60
N ALA A 93 0.28 -6.47 -24.50
CA ALA A 93 1.53 -5.71 -24.63
C ALA A 93 1.84 -4.92 -23.36
N PHE A 94 0.86 -4.19 -22.82
CA PHE A 94 1.00 -3.46 -21.56
C PHE A 94 1.40 -4.39 -20.40
N LEU A 95 0.72 -5.54 -20.24
CA LEU A 95 1.03 -6.48 -19.17
C LEU A 95 2.44 -7.09 -19.31
N ALA A 96 2.86 -7.40 -20.53
CA ALA A 96 4.20 -7.93 -20.80
C ALA A 96 5.30 -6.91 -20.45
N GLU A 97 5.11 -5.64 -20.81
CA GLU A 97 6.04 -4.54 -20.45
C GLU A 97 6.14 -4.38 -18.92
N GLN A 98 5.02 -4.41 -18.21
CA GLN A 98 5.02 -4.37 -16.73
C GLN A 98 5.81 -5.54 -16.14
N ARG A 99 5.66 -6.74 -16.70
CA ARG A 99 6.40 -7.93 -16.25
C ARG A 99 7.90 -7.83 -16.52
N GLU A 100 8.30 -7.30 -17.67
CA GLU A 100 9.70 -7.06 -18.01
C GLU A 100 10.36 -6.10 -17.02
N HIS A 101 9.72 -4.96 -16.74
CA HIS A 101 10.23 -4.00 -15.75
C HIS A 101 10.42 -4.64 -14.38
N VAL A 102 9.45 -5.44 -13.92
CA VAL A 102 9.53 -6.12 -12.63
C VAL A 102 10.62 -7.19 -12.62
N ALA A 103 10.84 -7.91 -13.72
CA ALA A 103 11.91 -8.92 -13.81
C ALA A 103 13.30 -8.27 -13.76
N HIS A 104 13.48 -7.14 -14.45
CA HIS A 104 14.72 -6.36 -14.37
C HIS A 104 14.95 -5.81 -12.95
N ARG A 105 13.90 -5.24 -12.35
CA ARG A 105 13.97 -4.69 -10.98
C ARG A 105 14.28 -5.78 -9.96
N TYR A 106 13.67 -6.96 -10.08
CA TYR A 106 13.94 -8.10 -9.21
C TYR A 106 15.42 -8.50 -9.22
N ARG A 107 16.06 -8.57 -10.39
CA ARG A 107 17.51 -8.88 -10.48
C ARG A 107 18.36 -7.87 -9.71
N ARG A 108 18.04 -6.58 -9.79
CA ARG A 108 18.71 -5.52 -9.04
C ARG A 108 18.51 -5.68 -7.53
N ILE A 109 17.28 -6.00 -7.11
CA ILE A 109 16.95 -6.25 -5.70
C ILE A 109 17.68 -7.48 -5.17
N ALA A 110 17.72 -8.58 -5.93
CA ALA A 110 18.43 -9.81 -5.54
C ALA A 110 19.93 -9.54 -5.35
N ALA A 111 20.59 -8.89 -6.32
CA ALA A 111 21.99 -8.52 -6.21
C ALA A 111 22.27 -7.55 -5.04
N LEU A 112 21.33 -6.65 -4.74
CA LEU A 112 21.45 -5.76 -3.58
C LEU A 112 21.30 -6.51 -2.26
N LEU A 113 20.38 -7.47 -2.16
CA LEU A 113 20.24 -8.34 -0.98
C LEU A 113 21.48 -9.19 -0.75
N GLU A 114 22.13 -9.72 -1.79
CA GLU A 114 23.40 -10.45 -1.67
C GLU A 114 24.52 -9.56 -1.10
N ARG A 115 24.60 -8.29 -1.53
CA ARG A 115 25.57 -7.33 -0.99
C ARG A 115 25.27 -6.96 0.47
N ILE A 116 23.99 -6.76 0.80
CA ILE A 116 23.56 -6.51 2.19
C ILE A 116 23.91 -7.71 3.07
N ASP A 117 23.67 -8.93 2.60
CA ASP A 117 24.00 -10.16 3.31
C ASP A 117 25.50 -10.24 3.62
N ALA A 118 26.35 -10.06 2.60
CA ALA A 118 27.80 -10.12 2.76
C ALA A 118 28.34 -9.08 3.76
N LEU A 119 27.87 -7.83 3.69
CA LEU A 119 28.27 -6.80 4.64
C LEU A 119 27.73 -7.06 6.04
N ALA A 120 26.50 -7.58 6.16
CA ALA A 120 25.89 -7.86 7.45
C ALA A 120 26.61 -9.03 8.15
N GLN A 121 27.06 -10.03 7.38
CA GLN A 121 27.94 -11.09 7.90
C GLN A 121 29.27 -10.53 8.40
N ALA A 122 29.93 -9.67 7.62
CA ALA A 122 31.20 -9.05 8.01
C ALA A 122 31.07 -8.15 9.26
N ALA A 123 29.93 -7.46 9.38
CA ALA A 123 29.61 -6.61 10.51
C ALA A 123 29.11 -7.39 11.75
N GLY A 124 28.74 -8.67 11.62
CA GLY A 124 28.13 -9.41 12.72
C GLY A 124 26.66 -9.05 12.99
N VAL A 125 25.97 -8.41 12.05
CA VAL A 125 24.59 -7.93 12.20
C VAL A 125 23.60 -8.96 11.65
N ALA A 126 22.59 -9.31 12.43
CA ALA A 126 21.49 -10.14 11.97
C ALA A 126 20.35 -9.30 11.38
N ILE A 127 19.93 -9.61 10.16
CA ILE A 127 18.87 -8.88 9.45
C ILE A 127 17.80 -9.87 8.97
N VAL A 128 16.52 -9.51 9.07
CA VAL A 128 15.42 -10.29 8.46
C VAL A 128 14.85 -9.52 7.26
N PRO A 129 15.04 -9.97 6.01
CA PRO A 129 14.38 -9.38 4.85
C PRO A 129 12.88 -9.68 4.92
N LEU A 130 12.04 -8.66 4.72
CA LEU A 130 10.61 -8.76 5.00
C LEU A 130 9.76 -8.90 3.73
N LYS A 131 8.50 -9.34 3.93
CA LYS A 131 7.43 -9.35 2.93
C LYS A 131 7.87 -9.92 1.58
N GLY A 132 8.00 -9.08 0.55
CA GLY A 132 8.30 -9.48 -0.81
C GLY A 132 9.61 -10.24 -0.95
N ALA A 133 10.67 -9.78 -0.28
CA ALA A 133 11.96 -10.43 -0.33
C ALA A 133 11.89 -11.85 0.29
N ALA A 134 11.20 -12.00 1.42
CA ALA A 134 10.97 -13.30 2.04
C ALA A 134 10.10 -14.23 1.18
N LEU A 135 9.04 -13.70 0.55
CA LEU A 135 8.17 -14.48 -0.33
C LEU A 135 8.94 -15.01 -1.56
N HIS A 136 9.84 -14.20 -2.13
CA HIS A 136 10.74 -14.65 -3.20
C HIS A 136 11.75 -15.69 -2.71
N ALA A 137 12.37 -15.48 -1.54
CA ALA A 137 13.30 -16.45 -0.96
C ALA A 137 12.66 -17.82 -0.69
N GLN A 138 11.34 -17.86 -0.43
CA GLN A 138 10.57 -19.10 -0.31
C GLN A 138 10.15 -19.74 -1.65
N GLY A 139 10.49 -19.13 -2.78
CA GLY A 139 10.14 -19.64 -4.11
C GLY A 139 8.66 -19.53 -4.44
N LEU A 140 7.92 -18.62 -3.80
CA LEU A 140 6.49 -18.41 -4.09
C LEU A 140 6.25 -17.65 -5.41
N TYR A 141 7.27 -16.95 -5.91
CA TYR A 141 7.19 -16.14 -7.11
C TYR A 141 8.38 -16.37 -8.03
N LEU A 142 8.11 -16.40 -9.34
CA LEU A 142 9.17 -16.34 -10.35
C LEU A 142 9.71 -14.90 -10.47
N PRO A 143 10.93 -14.73 -10.99
CA PRO A 143 11.43 -13.42 -11.40
C PRO A 143 10.41 -12.74 -12.34
N GLY A 144 10.03 -11.52 -11.98
CA GLY A 144 9.04 -10.74 -12.73
C GLY A 144 7.61 -10.85 -12.23
N ASP A 145 7.25 -11.80 -11.38
CA ASP A 145 5.83 -12.00 -11.01
C ASP A 145 5.32 -10.98 -9.96
N ARG A 146 6.16 -10.60 -8.99
CA ARG A 146 5.75 -9.72 -7.87
C ARG A 146 6.53 -8.39 -7.88
N PRO A 147 5.84 -7.26 -8.12
CA PRO A 147 6.40 -5.93 -7.90
C PRO A 147 6.96 -5.74 -6.47
N MET A 148 8.14 -5.15 -6.36
CA MET A 148 8.74 -4.68 -5.10
C MET A 148 9.27 -3.26 -5.31
N ALA A 149 8.58 -2.28 -4.74
CA ALA A 149 8.99 -0.88 -4.81
C ALA A 149 10.22 -0.59 -3.95
N ASP A 150 10.35 -1.32 -2.85
CA ASP A 150 11.33 -1.16 -1.78
C ASP A 150 11.87 -2.52 -1.31
N ILE A 151 12.94 -2.46 -0.51
CA ILE A 151 13.42 -3.58 0.31
C ILE A 151 13.12 -3.23 1.77
N ASP A 152 12.23 -4.00 2.39
CA ASP A 152 11.97 -3.92 3.82
C ASP A 152 12.95 -4.83 4.58
N LEU A 153 13.67 -4.29 5.56
CA LEU A 153 14.58 -5.03 6.45
C LEU A 153 14.16 -4.86 7.91
N LEU A 154 14.25 -5.91 8.72
CA LEU A 154 14.09 -5.82 10.18
C LEU A 154 15.42 -6.11 10.87
N VAL A 155 15.79 -5.25 11.80
CA VAL A 155 16.95 -5.44 12.68
C VAL A 155 16.53 -5.21 14.13
N ARG A 156 17.30 -5.78 15.05
CA ARG A 156 17.16 -5.47 16.48
C ARG A 156 17.52 -4.01 16.74
N ALA A 157 16.95 -3.40 17.77
CA ALA A 157 17.12 -1.97 18.03
C ALA A 157 18.58 -1.62 18.37
N GLU A 158 19.27 -2.53 19.06
CA GLU A 158 20.70 -2.47 19.37
C GLU A 158 21.59 -2.46 18.12
N ASP A 159 21.16 -3.10 17.03
CA ASP A 159 21.92 -3.19 15.78
C ASP A 159 21.60 -2.05 14.80
N ALA A 160 20.66 -1.16 15.12
CA ALA A 160 20.14 -0.15 14.21
C ALA A 160 21.24 0.78 13.66
N ALA A 161 22.15 1.23 14.51
CA ALA A 161 23.25 2.11 14.11
C ALA A 161 24.22 1.40 13.17
N GLN A 162 24.52 0.12 13.44
CA GLN A 162 25.44 -0.67 12.64
C GLN A 162 24.84 -1.04 11.28
N ALA A 163 23.55 -1.39 11.26
CA ALA A 163 22.79 -1.58 10.04
C ALA A 163 22.74 -0.29 9.19
N GLY A 164 22.54 0.86 9.84
CA GLY A 164 22.58 2.17 9.17
C GLY A 164 23.93 2.44 8.49
N ALA A 165 25.04 2.26 9.21
CA ALA A 165 26.39 2.45 8.68
C ALA A 165 26.69 1.53 7.48
N LEU A 166 26.23 0.28 7.53
CA LEU A 166 26.33 -0.66 6.41
C LEU A 166 25.57 -0.16 5.18
N LEU A 167 24.35 0.36 5.36
CA LEU A 167 23.59 0.91 4.24
C LEU A 167 24.27 2.16 3.65
N GLU A 168 24.88 2.98 4.48
CA GLU A 168 25.69 4.13 4.03
C GLU A 168 26.90 3.70 3.20
N GLU A 169 27.60 2.63 3.60
CA GLU A 169 28.68 2.02 2.81
C GLU A 169 28.20 1.54 1.43
N LEU A 170 26.95 1.08 1.33
CA LEU A 170 26.31 0.71 0.06
C LEU A 170 25.91 1.92 -0.81
N GLY A 171 26.18 3.15 -0.37
CA GLY A 171 25.86 4.39 -1.08
C GLY A 171 24.43 4.89 -0.84
N TYR A 172 23.81 4.47 0.26
CA TYR A 172 22.51 4.99 0.68
C TYR A 172 22.66 6.14 1.67
N VAL A 173 21.66 7.01 1.69
CA VAL A 173 21.57 8.12 2.64
C VAL A 173 20.24 8.03 3.37
N ALA A 174 20.30 8.14 4.70
CA ALA A 174 19.10 8.27 5.53
C ALA A 174 18.34 9.54 5.17
N GLU A 175 17.06 9.43 4.82
CA GLU A 175 16.25 10.57 4.39
C GLU A 175 15.31 11.06 5.50
N PHE A 176 14.49 10.16 6.04
CA PHE A 176 13.54 10.47 7.10
C PHE A 176 13.26 9.24 7.97
N ALA A 177 12.98 9.48 9.25
CA ALA A 177 12.44 8.48 10.16
C ALA A 177 10.92 8.67 10.25
N GLN A 178 10.17 7.63 9.85
CA GLN A 178 8.74 7.54 10.12
C GLN A 178 8.51 6.68 11.37
N TRP A 179 7.30 6.72 11.91
CA TRP A 179 6.92 5.92 13.08
C TRP A 179 7.13 4.40 12.93
N LYS A 180 7.21 3.91 11.69
CA LYS A 180 7.36 2.49 11.36
C LYS A 180 8.80 2.09 11.03
N HIS A 181 9.53 2.94 10.32
CA HIS A 181 10.84 2.63 9.77
C HIS A 181 11.67 3.89 9.53
N GLN A 182 12.97 3.70 9.31
CA GLN A 182 13.86 4.69 8.71
C GLN A 182 14.04 4.37 7.22
N THR A 183 13.86 5.36 6.36
CA THR A 183 14.01 5.19 4.91
C THR A 183 15.41 5.62 4.47
N PHE A 184 16.05 4.74 3.72
CA PHE A 184 17.34 4.92 3.08
C PHE A 184 17.13 4.98 1.56
N ARG A 185 17.63 6.04 0.92
CA ARG A 185 17.58 6.21 -0.54
C ARG A 185 18.99 6.18 -1.15
N PRO A 186 19.16 5.73 -2.39
CA PRO A 186 20.46 5.86 -3.07
C PRO A 186 20.85 7.34 -3.20
N ALA A 187 22.12 7.68 -2.93
CA ALA A 187 22.59 9.07 -2.89
C ALA A 187 22.36 9.88 -4.18
N GLN A 188 22.39 9.21 -5.34
CA GLN A 188 22.25 9.83 -6.67
C GLN A 188 20.95 9.43 -7.38
N ALA A 189 19.90 9.14 -6.61
CA ALA A 189 18.61 8.68 -7.14
C ALA A 189 17.84 9.79 -7.88
N GLN A 190 17.42 9.51 -9.12
CA GLN A 190 16.39 10.29 -9.82
C GLN A 190 15.11 9.45 -9.97
N PRO A 191 13.93 9.96 -9.56
CA PRO A 191 12.69 9.22 -9.72
C PRO A 191 12.30 9.16 -11.20
N VAL A 192 11.84 7.98 -11.65
CA VAL A 192 11.27 7.80 -12.99
C VAL A 192 9.76 7.78 -12.88
N ALA A 193 9.09 8.71 -13.57
CA ALA A 193 7.64 8.71 -13.67
C ALA A 193 7.20 7.67 -14.70
N SER A 194 6.52 6.62 -14.24
CA SER A 194 5.90 5.61 -15.10
C SER A 194 4.59 5.12 -14.49
N LEU A 195 3.72 4.55 -15.33
CA LEU A 195 2.56 3.82 -14.85
C LEU A 195 3.00 2.44 -14.34
N GLY A 196 2.98 2.26 -13.03
CA GLY A 196 3.43 1.02 -12.38
C GLY A 196 4.90 1.05 -12.02
N GLU A 197 5.53 -0.12 -11.94
CA GLU A 197 6.96 -0.22 -11.65
C GLU A 197 7.78 0.06 -12.89
N HIS A 198 8.88 0.80 -12.74
CA HIS A 198 9.87 0.97 -13.79
C HIS A 198 11.20 0.35 -13.39
N ARG A 199 11.87 -0.27 -14.36
CA ARG A 199 13.14 -0.99 -14.16
C ARG A 199 14.25 -0.10 -13.57
N ASP A 200 14.22 1.19 -13.91
CA ASP A 200 15.24 2.18 -13.54
C ASP A 200 14.86 3.00 -12.31
N THR A 201 13.65 2.83 -11.75
CA THR A 201 13.29 3.50 -10.50
C THR A 201 14.32 3.14 -9.42
N PRO A 202 14.77 4.09 -8.59
CA PRO A 202 15.62 3.81 -7.44
C PRO A 202 14.99 2.76 -6.52
N ILE A 203 15.79 1.90 -5.90
CA ILE A 203 15.31 0.94 -4.90
C ILE A 203 15.56 1.58 -3.55
N ASN A 204 14.50 1.88 -2.80
CA ASN A 204 14.63 2.37 -1.44
C ASN A 204 14.74 1.19 -0.47
N ILE A 205 15.41 1.41 0.65
CA ILE A 205 15.49 0.44 1.75
C ILE A 205 14.74 1.02 2.95
N GLU A 206 13.78 0.28 3.47
CA GLU A 206 13.09 0.61 4.71
C GLU A 206 13.67 -0.24 5.84
N LEU A 207 14.37 0.38 6.78
CA LEU A 207 14.91 -0.27 7.97
C LEU A 207 13.90 -0.18 9.11
N HIS A 208 13.32 -1.32 9.46
CA HIS A 208 12.37 -1.49 10.54
C HIS A 208 13.09 -1.97 11.80
N LEU A 209 12.69 -1.44 12.95
CA LEU A 209 13.10 -1.96 14.27
C LEU A 209 11.99 -2.77 14.94
N ARG A 210 10.76 -2.60 14.44
CA ARG A 210 9.55 -3.24 14.95
C ARG A 210 8.60 -3.56 13.81
N ILE A 211 7.86 -4.65 13.95
CA ILE A 211 6.75 -4.99 13.07
C ILE A 211 5.46 -4.59 13.76
N GLN A 212 5.04 -3.36 13.50
CA GLN A 212 3.85 -2.79 14.11
C GLN A 212 2.96 -2.06 13.10
N GLU A 213 1.65 -2.07 13.37
CA GLU A 213 0.67 -1.29 12.63
C GLU A 213 -0.17 -0.44 13.56
N ARG A 214 -0.32 0.84 13.20
CA ARG A 214 -1.28 1.75 13.83
C ARG A 214 -2.66 1.45 13.29
N LEU A 215 -3.32 0.45 13.88
CA LEU A 215 -4.76 0.36 13.75
C LEU A 215 -5.35 1.59 14.45
N PRO A 216 -6.47 2.17 13.96
CA PRO A 216 -6.90 3.55 14.25
C PRO A 216 -6.92 4.03 15.72
N LEU A 217 -6.84 3.10 16.67
CA LEU A 217 -6.88 3.36 18.11
C LEU A 217 -5.87 2.53 18.93
N ALA A 218 -5.17 1.58 18.30
CA ALA A 218 -4.24 0.68 18.96
C ALA A 218 -3.08 0.37 18.02
N THR A 219 -1.86 0.53 18.52
CA THR A 219 -0.69 -0.03 17.86
C THR A 219 -0.65 -1.50 18.20
N VAL A 220 -0.71 -2.34 17.16
CA VAL A 220 -0.47 -3.78 17.29
C VAL A 220 0.97 -4.02 16.90
N ASP A 221 1.73 -4.67 17.77
CA ASP A 221 3.14 -5.00 17.59
C ASP A 221 3.28 -6.53 17.64
N ILE A 222 3.93 -7.10 16.63
CA ILE A 222 4.19 -8.54 16.54
C ILE A 222 5.69 -8.83 16.38
N SER A 223 6.56 -7.88 16.74
CA SER A 223 8.01 -7.96 16.48
C SER A 223 8.65 -9.24 17.00
N GLU A 224 8.34 -9.63 18.24
CA GLU A 224 8.91 -10.84 18.87
C GLU A 224 8.51 -12.13 18.14
N ARG A 225 7.38 -12.14 17.45
CA ARG A 225 6.95 -13.26 16.59
C ARG A 225 7.75 -13.36 15.29
N ILE A 226 8.31 -12.23 14.84
CA ILE A 226 9.03 -12.12 13.56
C ILE A 226 10.53 -12.31 13.73
N PHE A 227 11.10 -11.90 14.87
CA PHE A 227 12.51 -12.12 15.13
C PHE A 227 12.84 -13.63 15.23
N PRO A 228 13.87 -14.13 14.52
CA PRO A 228 14.36 -15.49 14.69
C PRO A 228 14.93 -15.67 16.09
N ARG A 229 14.68 -16.85 16.68
CA ARG A 229 15.22 -17.21 18.00
C ARG A 229 16.74 -17.40 17.97
N ASP A 230 17.23 -18.03 16.90
CA ASP A 230 18.65 -18.31 16.68
C ASP A 230 19.15 -17.53 15.47
N SER A 231 19.27 -16.21 15.63
CA SER A 231 19.76 -15.31 14.59
C SER A 231 21.25 -15.48 14.34
N ARG A 232 21.66 -15.38 13.07
CA ARG A 232 23.07 -15.39 12.65
C ARG A 232 23.41 -14.06 11.96
N PRO A 233 24.68 -13.63 11.95
CA PRO A 233 25.10 -12.54 11.08
C PRO A 233 24.67 -12.78 9.63
N GLY A 234 24.21 -11.75 8.94
CA GLY A 234 23.63 -11.84 7.60
C GLY A 234 22.09 -11.86 7.57
N LEU A 235 21.53 -12.25 6.43
CA LEU A 235 20.10 -12.37 6.21
C LEU A 235 19.54 -13.66 6.83
N ASN A 236 18.48 -13.53 7.60
CA ASN A 236 17.80 -14.62 8.29
C ASN A 236 16.35 -14.76 7.77
N PRO A 237 15.83 -15.99 7.58
CA PRO A 237 14.44 -16.17 7.21
C PRO A 237 13.50 -15.82 8.38
N TYR A 238 12.21 -15.73 8.08
CA TYR A 238 11.18 -15.73 9.11
C TYR A 238 11.26 -17.04 9.94
N PRO A 239 10.90 -17.01 11.24
CA PRO A 239 10.90 -18.20 12.09
C PRO A 239 9.97 -19.32 11.61
N SER A 240 8.88 -18.96 10.90
CA SER A 240 7.91 -19.88 10.31
C SER A 240 7.03 -19.19 9.27
N ASN A 241 6.26 -19.98 8.51
CA ASN A 241 5.23 -19.43 7.63
C ASN A 241 4.10 -18.77 8.43
N GLY A 242 3.84 -19.21 9.67
CA GLY A 242 2.89 -18.58 10.58
C GLY A 242 3.29 -17.16 11.01
N ALA A 243 4.59 -16.93 11.24
CA ALA A 243 5.14 -15.61 11.51
C ALA A 243 5.01 -14.68 10.28
N LEU A 244 5.41 -15.18 9.09
CA LEU A 244 5.25 -14.42 7.84
C LEU A 244 3.77 -14.09 7.56
N MET A 245 2.86 -15.05 7.73
CA MET A 245 1.42 -14.84 7.59
C MET A 245 0.90 -13.78 8.57
N SER A 246 1.34 -13.82 9.83
CA SER A 246 0.98 -12.80 10.82
C SER A 246 1.38 -11.40 10.36
N HIS A 247 2.59 -11.24 9.82
CA HIS A 247 3.05 -9.96 9.27
C HIS A 247 2.25 -9.52 8.04
N LEU A 248 2.01 -10.41 7.06
CA LEU A 248 1.22 -10.06 5.88
C LEU A 248 -0.21 -9.63 6.25
N LEU A 249 -0.83 -10.32 7.21
CA LEU A 249 -2.17 -10.01 7.67
C LEU A 249 -2.22 -8.68 8.44
N LEU A 250 -1.21 -8.40 9.27
CA LEU A 250 -1.15 -7.15 10.01
C LEU A 250 -0.98 -5.96 9.06
N HIS A 251 -0.05 -6.07 8.10
CA HIS A 251 0.15 -5.08 7.04
C HIS A 251 -1.13 -4.89 6.20
N ALA A 252 -1.81 -5.97 5.85
CA ALA A 252 -3.09 -5.90 5.13
C ALA A 252 -4.19 -5.23 5.97
N ALA A 253 -4.24 -5.47 7.28
CA ALA A 253 -5.16 -4.78 8.20
C ALA A 253 -4.90 -3.27 8.24
N GLY A 254 -3.64 -2.85 8.33
CA GLY A 254 -3.24 -1.44 8.20
C GLY A 254 -3.63 -0.83 6.85
N GLY A 255 -3.46 -1.59 5.76
CA GLY A 255 -3.91 -1.22 4.42
C GLY A 255 -5.43 -1.06 4.30
N ILE A 256 -6.23 -1.91 4.94
CA ILE A 256 -7.69 -1.78 4.99
C ILE A 256 -8.09 -0.52 5.77
N CYS A 257 -7.47 -0.28 6.93
CA CYS A 257 -7.71 0.91 7.75
C CYS A 257 -7.48 2.21 6.97
N SER A 258 -6.36 2.28 6.24
CA SER A 258 -5.94 3.45 5.49
C SER A 258 -6.49 3.50 4.06
N ARG A 259 -7.24 2.48 3.63
CA ARG A 259 -7.79 2.32 2.27
C ARG A 259 -6.71 2.31 1.19
N SER A 260 -5.62 1.60 1.45
CA SER A 260 -4.45 1.45 0.57
C SER A 260 -4.11 -0.02 0.31
N LEU A 261 -5.00 -0.96 0.68
CA LEU A 261 -4.79 -2.36 0.40
C LEU A 261 -4.63 -2.59 -1.10
N ARG A 262 -3.61 -3.34 -1.51
CA ARG A 262 -3.41 -3.77 -2.89
C ARG A 262 -3.91 -5.20 -3.07
N LEU A 263 -4.33 -5.55 -4.29
CA LEU A 263 -4.74 -6.92 -4.61
C LEU A 263 -3.55 -7.87 -4.48
N MET A 264 -2.34 -7.38 -4.78
CA MET A 264 -1.11 -8.12 -4.53
C MET A 264 -1.02 -8.64 -3.09
N HIS A 265 -1.43 -7.85 -2.08
CA HIS A 265 -1.40 -8.30 -0.68
C HIS A 265 -2.36 -9.48 -0.42
N LEU A 266 -3.55 -9.48 -1.05
CA LEU A 266 -4.49 -10.60 -0.95
C LEU A 266 -3.95 -11.86 -1.65
N HIS A 267 -3.28 -11.66 -2.80
CA HIS A 267 -2.67 -12.76 -3.53
C HIS A 267 -1.49 -13.37 -2.74
N ASP A 268 -0.62 -12.55 -2.15
CA ASP A 268 0.47 -12.96 -1.25
C ASP A 268 -0.07 -13.87 -0.13
N ILE A 269 -1.14 -13.43 0.55
CA ILE A 269 -1.80 -14.21 1.61
C ILE A 269 -2.34 -15.53 1.05
N SER A 270 -3.01 -15.50 -0.11
CA SER A 270 -3.59 -16.70 -0.70
C SER A 270 -2.53 -17.74 -1.10
N LEU A 271 -1.40 -17.30 -1.64
CA LEU A 271 -0.30 -18.18 -2.04
C LEU A 271 0.40 -18.77 -0.82
N LEU A 272 0.74 -17.95 0.17
CA LEU A 272 1.38 -18.44 1.39
C LEU A 272 0.48 -19.44 2.13
N ALA A 273 -0.84 -19.21 2.15
CA ALA A 273 -1.80 -20.13 2.75
C ALA A 273 -1.72 -21.55 2.17
N THR A 274 -1.37 -21.71 0.90
CA THR A 274 -1.19 -23.05 0.27
C THR A 274 0.02 -23.82 0.82
N ARG A 275 0.97 -23.12 1.47
CA ARG A 275 2.18 -23.69 2.08
C ARG A 275 2.09 -23.80 3.60
N MET A 276 0.94 -23.48 4.20
CA MET A 276 0.76 -23.48 5.65
C MET A 276 0.20 -24.80 6.15
N SER A 277 0.86 -25.34 7.17
CA SER A 277 0.36 -26.47 7.96
C SER A 277 -0.53 -25.99 9.12
N GLY A 278 -1.19 -26.93 9.82
CA GLY A 278 -1.91 -26.62 11.05
C GLY A 278 -1.02 -26.07 12.17
N LYS A 279 0.30 -26.31 12.15
CA LYS A 279 1.25 -25.68 13.09
C LYS A 279 1.43 -24.20 12.78
N ASP A 280 1.55 -23.84 11.50
CA ASP A 280 1.71 -22.44 11.07
C ASP A 280 0.47 -21.61 11.40
N TRP A 281 -0.73 -22.15 11.20
CA TRP A 281 -1.97 -21.47 11.58
C TRP A 281 -2.11 -21.27 13.09
N ARG A 282 -1.56 -22.19 13.90
CA ARG A 282 -1.54 -22.01 15.36
C ARG A 282 -0.66 -20.85 15.78
N VAL A 283 0.49 -20.63 15.14
CA VAL A 283 1.34 -19.44 15.41
C VAL A 283 0.58 -18.13 15.16
N LEU A 284 -0.28 -18.07 14.14
CA LEU A 284 -1.14 -16.90 13.92
C LEU A 284 -2.16 -16.73 15.04
N CYS A 285 -2.81 -17.82 15.43
CA CYS A 285 -3.91 -17.84 16.39
C CYS A 285 -3.47 -17.81 17.87
N ASP A 286 -2.17 -17.93 18.12
CA ASP A 286 -1.56 -17.77 19.44
C ASP A 286 -1.80 -16.35 19.95
N ASP A 287 -2.27 -16.26 21.19
CA ASP A 287 -2.63 -15.02 21.88
C ASP A 287 -1.57 -14.56 22.88
N ALA A 288 -0.36 -15.14 22.85
CA ALA A 288 0.78 -14.68 23.63
C ALA A 288 1.04 -13.16 23.47
N ASP A 289 0.84 -12.62 22.26
CA ASP A 289 0.96 -11.18 21.94
C ASP A 289 -0.40 -10.45 21.98
N GLY A 290 -1.41 -11.07 22.57
CA GLY A 290 -2.82 -10.67 22.54
C GLY A 290 -3.61 -11.27 21.36
N ALA A 291 -4.93 -11.23 21.48
CA ALA A 291 -5.83 -11.85 20.50
C ALA A 291 -5.66 -11.22 19.09
N PRO A 292 -5.44 -12.00 18.02
CA PRO A 292 -5.26 -11.53 16.64
C PRO A 292 -6.57 -11.10 15.95
N TRP A 293 -7.41 -10.32 16.62
CA TRP A 293 -8.71 -9.86 16.12
C TRP A 293 -8.62 -9.09 14.79
N TRP A 294 -7.46 -8.49 14.52
CA TRP A 294 -7.11 -7.74 13.32
C TRP A 294 -6.85 -8.62 12.09
N ALA A 295 -6.65 -9.93 12.26
CA ALA A 295 -6.41 -10.86 11.16
C ALA A 295 -7.70 -11.27 10.42
N LEU A 296 -8.87 -11.14 11.05
CA LEU A 296 -10.14 -11.57 10.44
C LEU A 296 -10.53 -10.74 9.20
N PRO A 297 -10.49 -9.39 9.20
CA PRO A 297 -10.86 -8.58 8.04
C PRO A 297 -10.11 -8.93 6.74
N PRO A 298 -8.76 -9.01 6.72
CA PRO A 298 -8.05 -9.39 5.50
C PRO A 298 -8.37 -10.83 5.06
N LEU A 299 -8.48 -11.80 5.98
CA LEU A 299 -8.84 -13.18 5.61
C LEU A 299 -10.26 -13.28 5.02
N GLN A 300 -11.23 -12.54 5.56
CA GLN A 300 -12.57 -12.48 4.97
C GLN A 300 -12.55 -11.90 3.56
N LEU A 301 -11.72 -10.90 3.32
CA LEU A 301 -11.56 -10.32 1.99
C LEU A 301 -10.83 -11.27 1.04
N VAL A 302 -9.82 -12.01 1.49
CA VAL A 302 -9.19 -13.10 0.70
C VAL A 302 -10.23 -14.11 0.25
N LEU A 303 -11.08 -14.61 1.16
CA LEU A 303 -12.10 -15.61 0.85
C LEU A 303 -13.15 -15.16 -0.17
N ARG A 304 -13.33 -13.85 -0.35
CA ARG A 304 -14.23 -13.31 -1.37
C ARG A 304 -13.77 -13.70 -2.77
N TYR A 305 -12.46 -13.71 -3.01
CA TYR A 305 -11.85 -14.00 -4.31
C TYR A 305 -11.22 -15.41 -4.35
N TYR A 306 -10.48 -15.78 -3.29
CA TYR A 306 -9.79 -17.06 -3.11
C TYR A 306 -10.54 -17.96 -2.12
N ARG A 307 -11.71 -18.47 -2.54
CA ARG A 307 -12.73 -19.12 -1.67
C ARG A 307 -12.23 -20.27 -0.80
N THR A 308 -11.20 -20.99 -1.23
CA THR A 308 -10.69 -22.20 -0.56
C THR A 308 -9.33 -21.99 0.11
N ALA A 309 -8.79 -20.76 0.08
CA ALA A 309 -7.43 -20.51 0.56
C ALA A 309 -7.29 -20.69 2.09
N ILE A 310 -8.34 -20.40 2.87
CA ILE A 310 -8.24 -20.32 4.33
C ILE A 310 -9.06 -21.46 4.99
N PRO A 311 -8.46 -22.25 5.90
CA PRO A 311 -9.18 -23.29 6.63
C PRO A 311 -10.33 -22.75 7.48
N LYS A 312 -11.49 -23.43 7.44
CA LYS A 312 -12.69 -23.06 8.22
C LYS A 312 -12.43 -22.96 9.75
N PRO A 313 -11.67 -23.87 10.40
CA PRO A 313 -11.42 -23.78 11.83
C PRO A 313 -10.68 -22.50 12.24
N VAL A 314 -9.70 -22.07 11.44
CA VAL A 314 -8.95 -20.82 11.66
C VAL A 314 -9.88 -19.62 11.64
N LEU A 315 -10.80 -19.56 10.67
CA LEU A 315 -11.78 -18.48 10.58
C LEU A 315 -12.75 -18.48 11.76
N ALA A 316 -13.19 -19.64 12.22
CA ALA A 316 -14.09 -19.75 13.37
C ALA A 316 -13.42 -19.20 14.65
N GLN A 317 -12.15 -19.55 14.87
CA GLN A 317 -11.37 -19.06 16.00
C GLN A 317 -11.18 -17.54 15.95
N LEU A 318 -10.70 -17.00 14.82
CA LEU A 318 -10.52 -15.56 14.66
C LEU A 318 -11.84 -14.78 14.75
N ARG A 319 -12.95 -15.38 14.31
CA ARG A 319 -14.29 -14.80 14.42
C ARG A 319 -14.77 -14.68 15.86
N ALA A 320 -14.37 -15.60 16.75
CA ALA A 320 -14.69 -15.55 18.17
C ALA A 320 -13.97 -14.39 18.88
N GLN A 321 -12.76 -14.06 18.41
CA GLN A 321 -11.91 -13.01 18.97
C GLN A 321 -12.16 -11.62 18.35
N CYS A 322 -12.84 -11.54 17.21
CA CYS A 322 -13.05 -10.29 16.48
C CYS A 322 -14.26 -9.49 16.99
N PRO A 323 -14.12 -8.17 17.22
CA PRO A 323 -15.21 -7.30 17.64
C PRO A 323 -16.46 -7.40 16.74
N PRO A 324 -17.69 -7.38 17.30
CA PRO A 324 -18.93 -7.58 16.53
C PRO A 324 -19.12 -6.61 15.37
N LEU A 325 -18.80 -5.32 15.57
CA LEU A 325 -18.91 -4.29 14.54
C LEU A 325 -17.94 -4.56 13.39
N LEU A 326 -16.65 -4.77 13.71
CA LEU A 326 -15.63 -5.07 12.72
C LEU A 326 -15.96 -6.33 11.93
N ARG A 327 -16.45 -7.37 12.61
CA ARG A 327 -16.94 -8.60 11.99
C ARG A 327 -18.10 -8.36 11.02
N LEU A 328 -19.06 -7.49 11.37
CA LEU A 328 -20.19 -7.17 10.51
C LEU A 328 -19.75 -6.38 9.27
N VAL A 329 -18.90 -5.39 9.44
CA VAL A 329 -18.39 -4.53 8.36
C VAL A 329 -17.51 -5.33 7.41
N SER A 330 -16.60 -6.15 7.95
CA SER A 330 -15.65 -6.94 7.15
C SER A 330 -16.32 -7.95 6.22
N ARG A 331 -17.49 -8.50 6.61
CA ARG A 331 -18.29 -9.38 5.74
C ARG A 331 -18.78 -8.72 4.45
N ARG A 332 -18.89 -7.39 4.44
CA ARG A 332 -19.37 -6.59 3.29
C ARG A 332 -18.23 -5.85 2.59
N LEU A 333 -17.00 -6.08 3.00
CA LEU A 333 -15.84 -5.45 2.39
C LEU A 333 -15.59 -6.09 1.01
N ASP A 334 -15.40 -5.25 0.00
CA ASP A 334 -14.87 -5.63 -1.31
C ASP A 334 -13.50 -4.95 -1.50
N LEU A 335 -12.75 -5.39 -2.51
CA LEU A 335 -11.40 -4.90 -2.75
C LEU A 335 -11.41 -3.40 -3.03
N THR A 336 -12.38 -2.93 -3.83
CA THR A 336 -12.54 -1.51 -4.14
C THR A 336 -12.62 -0.68 -2.88
N ARG A 337 -13.50 -1.06 -1.93
CA ARG A 337 -13.65 -0.32 -0.66
C ARG A 337 -12.46 -0.48 0.27
N ALA A 338 -11.60 -1.48 0.09
CA ALA A 338 -10.39 -1.67 0.88
C ALA A 338 -9.15 -0.96 0.29
N SER A 339 -9.19 -0.58 -0.98
CA SER A 339 -8.05 -0.07 -1.74
C SER A 339 -8.15 1.41 -2.11
N CYS A 340 -7.12 1.88 -2.83
CA CYS A 340 -7.11 3.20 -3.45
C CYS A 340 -8.15 3.32 -4.60
N SER A 341 -8.66 2.21 -5.15
CA SER A 341 -9.71 2.24 -6.18
C SER A 341 -11.03 2.84 -5.69
N GLN A 342 -11.25 2.92 -4.38
CA GLN A 342 -12.25 3.81 -3.80
C GLN A 342 -11.80 5.26 -3.99
N LEU A 343 -12.21 5.84 -5.12
CA LEU A 343 -11.84 7.20 -5.51
C LEU A 343 -12.14 8.24 -4.42
N TRP A 344 -13.24 8.07 -3.67
CA TRP A 344 -13.68 9.04 -2.68
C TRP A 344 -13.13 8.72 -1.29
N LEU A 345 -12.43 9.69 -0.70
CA LEU A 345 -11.92 9.57 0.65
C LEU A 345 -13.08 9.43 1.65
N PRO A 346 -13.10 8.38 2.48
CA PRO A 346 -14.09 8.29 3.55
C PRO A 346 -13.85 9.41 4.58
N ALA A 347 -14.93 9.89 5.19
CA ALA A 347 -14.85 10.90 6.24
C ALA A 347 -14.12 10.38 7.48
N LEU A 348 -14.52 9.19 7.94
CA LEU A 348 -14.04 8.53 9.17
C LEU A 348 -13.48 7.13 8.85
N PRO A 349 -12.37 7.02 8.10
CA PRO A 349 -11.74 5.73 7.82
C PRO A 349 -11.28 5.07 9.11
N GLY A 350 -11.65 3.81 9.30
CA GLY A 350 -11.13 3.00 10.38
C GLY A 350 -11.93 3.08 11.68
N ILE A 351 -13.01 3.86 11.74
CA ILE A 351 -13.89 3.91 12.93
C ILE A 351 -14.46 2.53 13.28
N GLU A 352 -14.64 1.66 12.28
CA GLU A 352 -15.10 0.28 12.45
C GLU A 352 -14.13 -0.63 13.22
N TRP A 353 -12.88 -0.19 13.41
CA TRP A 353 -11.85 -0.89 14.16
C TRP A 353 -11.90 -0.59 15.66
N ALA A 354 -12.77 0.32 16.09
CA ALA A 354 -13.04 0.55 17.50
C ALA A 354 -13.75 -0.66 18.12
N ARG A 355 -13.26 -1.09 19.28
CA ARG A 355 -13.73 -2.26 20.04
C ARG A 355 -14.71 -1.88 21.14
N SER A 356 -14.81 -0.61 21.49
CA SER A 356 -15.73 -0.08 22.50
C SER A 356 -16.24 1.33 22.17
N PRO A 357 -17.36 1.78 22.76
CA PRO A 357 -17.83 3.17 22.61
C PRO A 357 -16.79 4.21 23.06
N GLY A 358 -16.04 3.93 24.13
CA GLY A 358 -14.96 4.81 24.60
C GLY A 358 -13.82 4.93 23.58
N GLU A 359 -13.51 3.85 22.88
CA GLU A 359 -12.58 3.83 21.75
C GLU A 359 -13.09 4.72 20.59
N VAL A 360 -14.38 4.66 20.24
CA VAL A 360 -14.98 5.55 19.23
C VAL A 360 -14.82 7.03 19.60
N VAL A 361 -15.11 7.40 20.85
CA VAL A 361 -14.94 8.79 21.33
C VAL A 361 -13.49 9.22 21.22
N ARG A 362 -12.53 8.36 21.60
CA ARG A 362 -11.10 8.64 21.50
C ARG A 362 -10.67 8.86 20.04
N TYR A 363 -11.16 8.03 19.12
CA TYR A 363 -10.89 8.15 17.68
C TYR A 363 -11.35 9.49 17.15
N LEU A 364 -12.58 9.90 17.47
CA LEU A 364 -13.14 11.18 17.04
C LEU A 364 -12.32 12.35 17.58
N ARG A 365 -11.88 12.29 18.86
CA ARG A 365 -11.00 13.31 19.44
C ARG A 365 -9.66 13.41 18.72
N GLN A 366 -8.95 12.30 18.53
CA GLN A 366 -7.66 12.27 17.82
C GLN A 366 -7.80 12.75 16.37
N ARG A 367 -8.93 12.47 15.72
CA ARG A 367 -9.19 12.90 14.35
C ARG A 367 -9.34 14.42 14.24
N LEU A 368 -9.89 15.07 15.26
CA LEU A 368 -10.10 16.52 15.34
C LEU A 368 -8.90 17.27 15.92
N GLN A 369 -8.09 16.60 16.73
CA GLN A 369 -6.87 17.11 17.38
C GLN A 369 -5.73 16.11 17.16
N PRO A 370 -5.07 16.15 15.99
CA PRO A 370 -3.98 15.23 15.68
C PRO A 370 -2.77 15.51 16.58
N SER A 371 -2.01 14.46 16.91
CA SER A 371 -0.75 14.57 17.65
C SER A 371 0.28 15.38 16.85
N GLN A 372 1.35 15.83 17.53
CA GLN A 372 2.45 16.52 16.83
C GLN A 372 3.14 15.60 15.81
N GLU A 373 3.32 14.34 16.15
CA GLU A 373 3.86 13.32 15.26
C GLU A 373 3.02 13.18 13.97
N SER A 374 1.69 13.06 14.06
CA SER A 374 0.82 12.99 12.88
C SER A 374 0.82 14.28 12.04
N LYS A 375 1.12 15.43 12.65
CA LYS A 375 1.30 16.69 11.91
C LYS A 375 2.64 16.69 11.16
N GLN A 376 3.70 16.20 11.80
CA GLN A 376 5.04 16.09 11.19
C GLN A 376 5.02 15.12 10.00
N GLU A 377 4.50 13.91 10.18
CA GLU A 377 4.33 12.91 9.10
C GLU A 377 3.58 13.50 7.90
N ARG A 378 2.55 14.31 8.17
CA ARG A 378 1.82 14.99 7.10
C ARG A 378 2.66 16.03 6.38
N ALA A 379 3.43 16.83 7.11
CA ALA A 379 4.32 17.82 6.51
C ALA A 379 5.35 17.14 5.61
N ASP A 380 5.93 16.02 6.07
CA ASP A 380 6.87 15.22 5.30
C ASP A 380 6.23 14.59 4.06
N MET A 381 5.00 14.10 4.17
CA MET A 381 4.23 13.56 3.05
C MET A 381 3.96 14.63 1.97
N ILE A 382 3.63 15.86 2.36
CA ILE A 382 3.39 16.98 1.42
C ILE A 382 4.68 17.34 0.66
N ARG A 383 5.81 17.32 1.36
CA ARG A 383 7.12 17.63 0.79
C ARG A 383 7.58 16.57 -0.21
N THR A 384 7.43 15.30 0.14
CA THR A 384 8.01 14.17 -0.59
C THR A 384 7.13 13.63 -1.72
N GLN A 385 5.79 13.73 -1.60
CA GLN A 385 4.89 13.13 -2.57
C GLN A 385 4.52 14.10 -3.70
N LEU A 386 5.02 13.82 -4.91
CA LEU A 386 4.75 14.58 -6.14
C LEU A 386 3.26 14.88 -6.36
N TRP A 387 2.36 13.95 -6.06
CA TRP A 387 0.92 14.12 -6.28
C TRP A 387 0.21 15.03 -5.26
N LEU A 388 0.91 15.47 -4.20
CA LEU A 388 0.37 16.40 -3.20
C LEU A 388 0.89 17.83 -3.37
N GLN A 389 1.94 18.03 -4.15
CA GLN A 389 2.52 19.35 -4.38
C GLN A 389 1.55 20.25 -5.16
N GLY A 390 1.46 21.53 -4.77
CA GLY A 390 0.58 22.52 -5.40
C GLY A 390 -0.92 22.43 -5.07
N GLN A 391 -1.33 21.52 -4.16
CA GLN A 391 -2.75 21.31 -3.84
C GLN A 391 -3.20 22.11 -2.61
N SER A 392 -4.03 23.14 -2.80
CA SER A 392 -4.53 24.04 -1.73
C SER A 392 -5.30 23.32 -0.62
N TRP A 393 -6.06 22.27 -0.97
CA TRP A 393 -6.77 21.40 -0.02
C TRP A 393 -5.84 20.76 1.02
N VAL A 394 -4.63 20.40 0.61
CA VAL A 394 -3.72 19.59 1.42
C VAL A 394 -3.16 20.41 2.59
N ALA A 395 -3.03 21.72 2.40
CA ALA A 395 -2.60 22.70 3.39
C ALA A 395 -3.69 23.08 4.42
N LEU A 396 -4.96 22.68 4.22
CA LEU A 396 -6.04 23.05 5.12
C LEU A 396 -5.87 22.46 6.54
N PRO A 397 -6.32 23.19 7.59
CA PRO A 397 -6.40 22.67 8.95
C PRO A 397 -7.20 21.36 9.02
N GLN A 398 -6.76 20.44 9.88
CA GLN A 398 -7.36 19.09 10.02
C GLN A 398 -8.89 19.13 10.19
N ARG A 399 -9.42 20.01 11.05
CA ARG A 399 -10.86 20.14 11.30
C ARG A 399 -11.65 20.51 10.04
N ARG A 400 -11.14 21.46 9.25
CA ARG A 400 -11.76 21.84 7.97
C ARG A 400 -11.73 20.70 6.98
N ARG A 401 -10.64 19.92 6.92
CA ARG A 401 -10.56 18.74 6.05
C ARG A 401 -11.56 17.65 6.45
N VAL A 402 -11.72 17.39 7.75
CA VAL A 402 -12.70 16.42 8.24
C VAL A 402 -14.12 16.88 7.91
N LEU A 403 -14.45 18.15 8.20
CA LEU A 403 -15.77 18.72 7.88
C LEU A 403 -16.07 18.66 6.39
N LEU A 404 -15.13 19.08 5.56
CA LEU A 404 -15.32 19.07 4.11
C LEU A 404 -15.49 17.64 3.55
N ARG A 405 -14.84 16.61 4.13
CA ARG A 405 -15.09 15.21 3.74
C ARG A 405 -16.47 14.69 4.19
N LEU A 406 -17.06 15.27 5.24
CA LEU A 406 -18.42 14.96 5.66
C LEU A 406 -19.46 15.64 4.76
N LEU A 407 -19.17 16.86 4.30
CA LEU A 407 -20.09 17.68 3.51
C LEU A 407 -20.05 17.37 2.01
N ARG A 408 -18.89 16.97 1.47
CA ARG A 408 -18.75 16.69 0.03
C ARG A 408 -17.75 15.56 -0.28
N PRO A 409 -17.94 14.83 -1.40
CA PRO A 409 -16.97 13.86 -1.87
C PRO A 409 -15.62 14.52 -2.20
N VAL A 410 -14.53 14.02 -1.63
CA VAL A 410 -13.16 14.47 -1.92
C VAL A 410 -12.41 13.33 -2.60
N PRO A 411 -11.92 13.50 -3.84
CA PRO A 411 -11.23 12.42 -4.54
C PRO A 411 -9.81 12.19 -3.98
N ARG A 412 -9.29 10.99 -4.18
CA ARG A 412 -7.92 10.58 -3.87
C ARG A 412 -6.95 11.07 -4.95
N MET A 413 -5.92 11.80 -4.55
CA MET A 413 -4.97 12.41 -5.50
C MET A 413 -3.96 11.41 -6.07
N ASP A 414 -3.52 10.45 -5.26
CA ASP A 414 -2.71 9.29 -5.67
C ASP A 414 -3.42 8.46 -6.76
N THR A 415 -4.71 8.18 -6.56
CA THR A 415 -5.52 7.43 -7.52
C THR A 415 -5.72 8.23 -8.80
N LEU A 416 -6.01 9.53 -8.69
CA LEU A 416 -6.13 10.40 -9.86
C LEU A 416 -4.81 10.56 -10.62
N TYR A 417 -3.67 10.50 -9.94
CA TYR A 417 -2.37 10.49 -10.60
C TYR A 417 -2.22 9.24 -11.48
N ALA A 418 -2.46 8.04 -10.94
CA ALA A 418 -2.43 6.79 -11.72
C ALA A 418 -3.43 6.80 -12.88
N VAL A 419 -4.64 7.34 -12.66
CA VAL A 419 -5.65 7.50 -13.73
C VAL A 419 -5.15 8.43 -14.83
N ARG A 420 -4.59 9.60 -14.49
CA ARG A 420 -4.04 10.53 -15.50
C ARG A 420 -2.92 9.89 -16.31
N SER A 421 -1.99 9.22 -15.65
CA SER A 421 -0.91 8.48 -16.32
C SER A 421 -1.45 7.42 -17.27
N ALA A 422 -2.50 6.68 -16.89
CA ALA A 422 -3.10 5.69 -17.76
C ALA A 422 -3.92 6.29 -18.92
N LEU A 423 -4.61 7.40 -18.70
CA LEU A 423 -5.33 8.11 -19.78
C LEU A 423 -4.39 8.63 -20.86
N GLN A 424 -3.16 8.98 -20.50
CA GLN A 424 -2.13 9.47 -21.41
C GLN A 424 -1.27 8.35 -22.01
N GLY A 425 -0.92 7.34 -21.20
CA GLY A 425 0.09 6.33 -21.56
C GLY A 425 -0.44 4.98 -22.04
N TYR A 426 -1.65 4.55 -21.64
CA TYR A 426 -2.18 3.27 -22.09
C TYR A 426 -2.81 3.39 -23.48
N ALA A 427 -2.30 2.61 -24.44
CA ALA A 427 -2.77 2.60 -25.82
C ALA A 427 -2.95 4.02 -26.37
N ALA A 428 -1.93 4.87 -26.17
CA ALA A 428 -1.87 6.18 -26.80
C ALA A 428 -2.04 5.97 -28.31
N ALA A 429 -2.92 6.76 -28.94
CA ALA A 429 -3.23 6.59 -30.35
C ALA A 429 -1.92 6.65 -31.14
N ARG A 430 -1.57 5.54 -31.80
CA ARG A 430 -0.48 5.53 -32.77
C ARG A 430 -0.88 6.31 -34.01
#